data_AF-A0A918X9C0-F1
#
_entry.id   AF-A0A918X9C0-F1
#
_cell.length_a   1.000
_cell.length_b   1.000
_cell.length_c   1.000
_cell.angle_alpha   90.00
_cell.angle_beta   90.00
_cell.angle_gamma   90.00
#
_symmetry.space_group_name_H-M   'P 1'
#
loop_
_entity.id
_entity.type
_entity.pdbx_description
1 polymer ?
#
loop_
_entity_poly.entity_id
_entity_poly.type
_entity_poly.pdbx_seq_one_letter_code
_entity_poly.pdbx_strand_id
1 'polypeptide(L)'
;MLYKIEIYAPAREGGWVWRTAGPRYPDTPDVLTSEGQLLRALHTYTAMSARLLAPSVPRFRMTVRTLVTRELVGLYEWERSTETGRLVPAHTPFVHWPELVSVAA
;
A
#
# COMPACT_ATOMS: atom_id res chain seq x y z
N MET A 1 -1.83 11.26 -11.76
CA MET A 1 -2.62 10.03 -11.92
C MET A 1 -2.55 9.24 -10.62
N LEU A 2 -3.70 8.92 -10.00
CA LEU A 2 -3.75 8.24 -8.70
C LEU A 2 -3.74 6.73 -8.94
N TYR A 3 -2.66 6.04 -8.56
CA TYR A 3 -2.62 4.57 -8.61
C TYR A 3 -3.26 4.03 -7.34
N LYS A 4 -4.52 3.61 -7.47
CA LYS A 4 -5.31 3.05 -6.37
C LYS A 4 -5.02 1.57 -6.25
N ILE A 5 -4.49 1.13 -5.10
CA ILE A 5 -4.36 -0.29 -4.77
C ILE A 5 -5.36 -0.58 -3.65
N GLU A 6 -6.39 -1.37 -3.93
CA GLU A 6 -7.42 -1.74 -2.94
C GLU A 6 -7.06 -3.08 -2.28
N ILE A 7 -7.08 -3.16 -0.95
CA ILE A 7 -6.60 -4.33 -0.20
C ILE A 7 -7.65 -4.86 0.79
N TYR A 8 -7.69 -6.17 1.00
CA TYR A 8 -8.88 -6.90 1.42
C TYR A 8 -8.80 -7.47 2.86
N ALA A 9 -9.97 -7.41 3.52
CA ALA A 9 -10.50 -8.09 4.73
C ALA A 9 -9.58 -8.64 5.85
N PRO A 10 -10.09 -8.67 7.10
CA PRO A 10 -9.46 -9.41 8.19
C PRO A 10 -9.32 -10.90 7.81
N ALA A 11 -8.12 -11.44 7.91
CA ALA A 11 -7.86 -12.87 7.81
C ALA A 11 -8.47 -13.58 9.03
N ARG A 12 -9.07 -14.76 8.80
CA ARG A 12 -9.70 -15.60 9.85
C ARG A 12 -8.78 -15.92 11.04
N GLU A 13 -7.46 -15.77 10.89
CA GLU A 13 -6.44 -16.11 11.89
C GLU A 13 -5.74 -14.88 12.50
N GLY A 14 -6.34 -13.69 12.44
CA GLY A 14 -5.82 -12.51 13.15
C GLY A 14 -4.78 -11.70 12.38
N GLY A 15 -4.96 -11.57 11.06
CA GLY A 15 -4.12 -10.73 10.19
C GLY A 15 -4.92 -9.97 9.14
N TRP A 16 -4.23 -9.29 8.23
CA TRP A 16 -4.75 -8.62 7.05
C TRP A 16 -4.27 -9.36 5.82
N VAL A 17 -5.12 -9.48 4.79
CA VAL A 17 -4.72 -10.07 3.51
C VAL A 17 -4.33 -8.95 2.55
N TRP A 18 -3.03 -8.81 2.29
CA TRP A 18 -2.52 -7.92 1.28
C TRP A 18 -2.69 -8.52 -0.12
N ARG A 19 -3.45 -7.85 -0.98
CA ARG A 19 -3.59 -8.20 -2.39
C ARG A 19 -3.44 -6.94 -3.22
N THR A 20 -2.54 -6.96 -4.18
CA THR A 20 -2.38 -5.83 -5.08
C THR A 20 -3.47 -5.83 -6.14
N ALA A 21 -4.05 -4.66 -6.40
CA ALA A 21 -4.93 -4.43 -7.55
C ALA A 21 -4.09 -3.92 -8.72
N GLY A 22 -3.59 -4.81 -9.56
CA GLY A 22 -2.96 -4.41 -10.83
C GLY A 22 -2.20 -5.54 -11.51
N PRO A 23 -2.21 -5.61 -12.87
CA PRO A 23 -1.61 -6.71 -13.63
C PRO A 23 -0.08 -6.77 -13.55
N ARG A 24 0.56 -5.79 -12.89
CA ARG A 24 2.02 -5.67 -12.76
C ARG A 24 2.55 -6.11 -11.40
N TYR A 25 1.68 -6.60 -10.52
CA TYR A 25 2.04 -7.03 -9.17
C TYR A 25 1.66 -8.50 -8.98
N PRO A 26 2.34 -9.20 -8.04
CA PRO A 26 1.94 -10.55 -7.66
C PRO A 26 0.46 -10.60 -7.27
N ASP A 27 -0.26 -11.56 -7.85
CA ASP A 27 -1.67 -11.82 -7.57
C ASP A 27 -1.88 -12.65 -6.30
N THR A 28 -0.81 -13.30 -5.83
CA THR A 28 -0.77 -14.11 -4.62
C THR A 28 -0.95 -13.20 -3.41
N PRO A 29 -1.93 -13.48 -2.53
CA PRO A 29 -2.14 -12.70 -1.33
C PRO A 29 -1.02 -12.91 -0.30
N ASP A 30 -0.51 -11.82 0.28
CA ASP A 30 0.39 -11.84 1.44
C ASP A 30 -0.45 -11.72 2.72
N VAL A 31 -0.17 -12.52 3.75
CA VAL A 31 -0.80 -12.35 5.07
C VAL A 31 0.08 -11.48 5.95
N LEU A 32 -0.47 -10.35 6.41
CA LEU A 32 0.19 -9.40 7.31
C LEU A 32 -0.42 -9.54 8.70
N THR A 33 0.37 -9.87 9.71
CA THR A 33 -0.07 -10.06 11.10
C THR A 33 0.38 -8.93 12.03
N SER A 34 1.03 -7.88 11.51
CA SER A 34 1.44 -6.72 12.29
C SER A 34 1.52 -5.43 11.48
N GLU A 35 1.40 -4.29 12.17
CA GLU A 35 1.61 -2.95 11.60
C GLU A 35 2.95 -2.84 10.87
N GLY A 36 4.03 -3.37 11.47
CA GLY A 36 5.36 -3.33 10.87
C GLY A 36 5.47 -4.10 9.54
N GLN A 37 4.69 -5.18 9.37
CA GLN A 37 4.59 -5.87 8.09
C GLN A 37 3.82 -5.04 7.05
N LEU A 38 2.76 -4.34 7.46
CA LEU A 38 2.03 -3.41 6.59
C LEU A 38 2.90 -2.24 6.12
N LEU A 39 3.69 -1.67 7.03
CA LEU A 39 4.66 -0.63 6.69
C LEU A 39 5.67 -1.11 5.63
N ARG A 40 6.23 -2.31 5.82
CA ARG A 40 7.19 -2.93 4.88
C ARG A 40 6.55 -3.23 3.53
N ALA A 41 5.34 -3.77 3.51
CA ALA A 41 4.58 -4.01 2.29
C ALA A 41 4.36 -2.71 1.53
N LEU A 42 3.78 -1.70 2.20
CA LEU A 42 3.52 -0.39 1.60
C LEU A 42 4.80 0.25 1.01
N HIS A 43 5.92 0.21 1.74
CA HIS A 43 7.20 0.69 1.23
C HIS A 43 7.67 -0.10 -0.02
N THR A 44 7.60 -1.43 0.02
CA THR A 44 8.06 -2.29 -1.07
C THR A 44 7.25 -2.06 -2.34
N TYR A 45 5.93 -2.08 -2.23
CA TYR A 45 5.03 -1.95 -3.38
C TYR A 45 5.04 -0.53 -3.97
N THR A 46 5.17 0.53 -3.15
CA THR A 46 5.36 1.89 -3.66
C THR A 46 6.71 2.07 -4.35
N ALA A 47 7.80 1.55 -3.80
CA ALA A 47 9.11 1.61 -4.45
C ALA A 47 9.13 0.86 -5.80
N MET A 48 8.46 -0.29 -5.89
CA MET A 48 8.25 -1.00 -7.16
C MET A 48 7.44 -0.15 -8.15
N SER A 49 6.34 0.47 -7.69
CA SER A 49 5.54 1.38 -8.51
C SER A 49 6.40 2.52 -9.06
N ALA A 50 7.19 3.17 -8.20
CA ALA A 50 8.05 4.28 -8.58
C ALA A 50 9.01 3.90 -9.71
N ARG A 51 9.60 2.70 -9.66
CA ARG A 51 10.47 2.19 -10.73
C ARG A 51 9.72 1.97 -12.04
N LEU A 52 8.50 1.42 -11.99
CA LEU A 52 7.67 1.17 -13.17
C LEU A 52 7.10 2.45 -13.81
N LEU A 53 6.94 3.51 -13.02
CA LEU A 53 6.36 4.79 -13.44
C LEU A 53 7.40 5.84 -13.84
N ALA A 54 8.69 5.57 -13.61
CA ALA A 54 9.78 6.53 -13.54
C ALA A 54 9.99 7.48 -14.74
N PRO A 55 9.59 7.22 -16.00
CA PRO A 55 9.64 8.29 -17.02
C PRO A 55 8.36 9.13 -17.12
N SER A 56 7.23 8.68 -16.55
CA SER A 56 5.90 9.14 -16.99
C SER A 56 5.13 10.06 -16.03
N VAL A 57 5.53 10.16 -14.75
CA VAL A 57 4.75 10.91 -13.74
C VAL A 57 5.62 11.83 -12.87
N PRO A 58 5.13 13.04 -12.50
CA PRO A 58 5.83 13.94 -11.57
C PRO A 58 5.59 13.57 -10.10
N ARG A 59 4.45 12.95 -9.77
CA ARG A 59 4.06 12.55 -8.42
C ARG A 59 3.06 11.41 -8.51
N PHE A 60 3.11 10.48 -7.56
CA PHE A 60 2.06 9.48 -7.39
C PHE A 60 1.88 9.13 -5.91
N ARG A 61 0.68 8.64 -5.59
CA ARG A 61 0.29 8.21 -4.26
C ARG A 61 -0.27 6.80 -4.34
N MET A 62 0.17 5.93 -3.45
CA MET A 62 -0.47 4.66 -3.16
C MET A 62 -1.30 4.80 -1.89
N THR A 63 -2.56 4.39 -1.96
CA THR A 63 -3.45 4.32 -0.80
C THR A 63 -3.85 2.87 -0.60
N VAL A 64 -3.85 2.41 0.65
CA VAL A 64 -4.31 1.10 1.07
C VAL A 64 -5.57 1.33 1.89
N ARG A 65 -6.67 0.69 1.48
CA ARG A 65 -7.95 0.77 2.17
C ARG A 65 -8.42 -0.62 2.50
N THR A 66 -9.18 -0.77 3.58
CA THR A 66 -9.92 -2.00 3.87
C THR A 66 -10.96 -2.26 2.76
N LEU A 67 -11.30 -3.52 2.51
CA LEU A 67 -12.36 -3.83 1.55
C LEU A 67 -13.75 -3.47 2.11
N VAL A 68 -14.01 -3.91 3.34
CA VAL A 68 -15.36 -3.90 3.94
C VAL A 68 -15.77 -2.48 4.29
N THR A 69 -14.96 -1.78 5.10
CA THR A 69 -15.28 -0.43 5.57
C THR A 69 -14.78 0.67 4.64
N ARG A 70 -13.93 0.34 3.65
CA ARG A 70 -13.22 1.31 2.78
C ARG A 70 -12.35 2.31 3.54
N GLU A 71 -12.10 2.04 4.82
CA GLU A 71 -11.26 2.85 5.69
C GLU A 71 -9.82 2.89 5.19
N LEU A 72 -9.16 4.05 5.33
CA LEU A 72 -7.77 4.22 4.92
C LEU A 72 -6.84 3.66 6.01
N VAL A 73 -6.09 2.62 5.67
CA VAL A 73 -5.15 1.94 6.59
C VAL A 73 -3.69 2.14 6.19
N GLY A 74 -3.43 2.67 5.00
CA GLY A 74 -2.08 2.97 4.55
C GLY A 74 -2.04 4.03 3.47
N LEU A 75 -1.02 4.87 3.48
CA LEU A 75 -0.79 5.86 2.45
C LEU A 75 0.70 6.14 2.32
N TYR A 76 1.21 6.14 1.09
CA TYR A 76 2.59 6.52 0.83
C TYR A 76 2.73 7.19 -0.52
N GLU A 77 3.37 8.35 -0.51
CA GLU A 77 3.50 9.24 -1.64
C GLU A 77 4.95 9.44 -2.05
N TRP A 78 5.13 9.57 -3.36
CA TRP A 78 6.41 9.73 -4.00
C TRP A 78 6.32 10.86 -5.02
N GLU A 79 7.38 11.65 -5.10
CA GLU A 79 7.49 12.79 -5.99
C GLU A 79 8.82 12.78 -6.74
N ARG A 80 8.88 13.48 -7.87
CA ARG A 80 10.10 13.56 -8.65
C ARG A 80 11.04 14.58 -8.02
N SER A 81 12.21 14.10 -7.60
CA SER A 81 13.32 14.93 -7.17
C SER A 81 13.74 15.86 -8.31
N THR A 82 13.81 17.16 -8.05
CA THR A 82 14.30 18.18 -8.99
C THR A 82 15.81 18.05 -9.22
N GLU A 83 16.54 17.48 -8.26
CA GLU A 83 17.98 17.26 -8.32
C GLU A 83 18.34 16.04 -9.17
N THR A 84 17.70 14.90 -8.92
CA THR A 84 18.08 13.62 -9.54
C THR A 84 17.16 13.20 -10.69
N GLY A 85 16.01 13.86 -10.84
CA GLY A 85 14.97 13.45 -11.78
C GLY A 85 14.30 12.12 -11.44
N ARG A 86 14.66 11.47 -10.32
CA ARG A 86 14.09 10.18 -9.88
C ARG A 86 12.87 10.39 -8.99
N LEU A 87 11.96 9.42 -8.98
CA LEU A 87 10.90 9.40 -7.97
C LEU A 87 11.53 9.02 -6.61
N VAL A 88 11.26 9.82 -5.59
CA VAL A 88 11.71 9.65 -4.21
C VAL A 88 10.52 9.74 -3.24
N PRO A 89 10.61 9.17 -2.03
CA PRO A 89 9.60 9.35 -1.00
C PRO A 89 9.36 10.84 -0.68
N ALA A 90 8.09 11.25 -0.63
CA ALA A 90 7.71 12.63 -0.26
C ALA A 90 7.59 12.82 1.27
N HIS A 91 7.27 11.76 2.01
CA HIS A 91 7.08 11.77 3.46
C HIS A 91 7.21 10.36 4.04
N THR A 92 7.25 10.21 5.37
CA THR A 92 7.13 8.90 6.03
C THR A 92 5.77 8.27 5.70
N PRO A 93 5.69 6.97 5.37
CA PRO A 93 4.41 6.31 5.12
C PRO A 93 3.47 6.42 6.33
N PHE A 94 2.20 6.71 6.05
CA PHE A 94 1.14 6.61 7.03
C PHE A 94 0.62 5.17 7.05
N VAL A 95 0.46 4.63 8.26
CA VAL A 95 -0.22 3.36 8.50
C VAL A 95 -1.18 3.56 9.67
N HIS A 96 -2.39 3.05 9.52
CA HIS A 96 -3.31 2.84 10.61
C HIS A 96 -3.59 1.34 10.67
N TRP A 97 -3.27 0.71 11.79
CA TRP A 97 -3.54 -0.70 12.03
C TRP A 97 -4.76 -0.79 12.94
N PRO A 98 -5.97 -1.01 12.40
CA PRO A 98 -7.13 -1.26 13.25
C PRO A 98 -6.85 -2.50 14.07
N GLU A 99 -7.12 -2.45 15.38
CA GLU A 99 -7.30 -3.69 16.12
C GLU A 99 -8.36 -4.51 15.38
N LEU A 100 -7.99 -5.71 14.95
CA LEU A 100 -8.89 -6.60 14.24
C LEU A 100 -10.02 -6.97 15.21
N VAL A 101 -11.10 -6.20 15.19
CA VAL A 101 -12.32 -6.58 15.88
C VAL A 101 -12.77 -7.86 15.21
N SER A 102 -12.60 -8.98 15.92
CA SER A 102 -13.17 -10.26 15.54
C SER A 102 -14.64 -10.01 15.28
N VAL A 103 -15.04 -10.03 14.00
CA VAL A 103 -16.45 -10.06 13.65
C VAL A 103 -16.87 -11.46 14.03
N ALA A 104 -17.38 -11.60 15.26
CA ALA A 104 -17.96 -12.85 15.74
C ALA A 104 -18.95 -13.35 14.67
N ALA A 105 -18.74 -14.60 14.27
CA ALA A 105 -19.50 -15.29 13.23
C ALA A 105 -20.98 -15.42 13.57
#